data_AF-A0A959EXZ4-F1
#
_entry.id   AF-A0A959EXZ4-F1
#
_cell.length_a   1.000
_cell.length_b   1.000
_cell.length_c   1.000
_cell.angle_alpha   90.00
_cell.angle_beta   90.00
_cell.angle_gamma   90.00
#
_symmetry.space_group_name_H-M   'P 1'
#
loop_
_entity.id
_entity.type
_entity.pdbx_description
1 polymer ?
#
loop_
_entity_poly.entity_id
_entity_poly.type
_entity_poly.pdbx_seq_one_letter_code
_entity_poly.pdbx_strand_id
1 'polypeptide(L)'
;GVYLDYHSRTSVELTRILLEHHWQLTPELLPARPGYEASIGGERGGLVIGDRAIGLEDRFPYCYDLGEHWRAHTGLPFVFAAWISTRPIDPAFLAEFNAALRSGLEAIPELMYLLPTPAAGFDLQAYFTNNISYPLDEAKKQA
;
A
#
# COMPACT_ATOMS: atom_id res chain seq x y z
N GLY A 1 7.08 10.47 18.16
CA GLY A 1 6.52 9.09 18.16
C GLY A 1 5.76 8.83 16.88
N VAL A 2 5.57 7.58 16.48
CA VAL A 2 4.88 7.20 15.23
C VAL A 2 3.71 6.28 15.54
N TYR A 3 2.49 6.68 15.17
CA TYR A 3 1.33 5.78 15.23
C TYR A 3 1.42 4.71 14.14
N LEU A 4 1.15 3.46 14.52
CA LEU A 4 1.18 2.33 13.60
C LEU A 4 -0.24 1.83 13.32
N ASP A 5 -0.65 1.89 12.05
CA ASP A 5 -1.99 1.50 11.63
C ASP A 5 -2.33 0.06 12.01
N TYR A 6 -3.50 -0.14 12.62
CA TYR A 6 -3.94 -1.45 13.08
C TYR A 6 -4.51 -2.34 11.97
N HIS A 7 -4.72 -1.81 10.75
CA HIS A 7 -5.26 -2.55 9.61
C HIS A 7 -4.19 -3.18 8.70
N SER A 8 -2.89 -2.97 8.93
CA SER A 8 -1.84 -3.55 8.06
C SER A 8 -0.64 -4.07 8.83
N ARG A 9 -0.48 -5.40 8.88
CA ARG A 9 0.75 -6.02 9.39
C ARG A 9 1.95 -5.72 8.48
N THR A 10 1.78 -5.86 7.16
CA THR A 10 2.86 -5.65 6.18
C THR A 10 3.42 -4.22 6.24
N SER A 11 2.56 -3.22 6.21
CA SER A 11 3.01 -1.82 6.20
C SER A 11 3.61 -1.39 7.53
N VAL A 12 3.14 -1.96 8.65
CA VAL A 12 3.74 -1.74 9.97
C VAL A 12 5.18 -2.25 10.01
N GLU A 13 5.42 -3.47 9.53
CA GLU A 13 6.78 -4.03 9.49
C GLU A 13 7.68 -3.24 8.53
N LEU A 14 7.19 -2.88 7.33
CA LEU A 14 7.94 -2.03 6.41
C LEU A 14 8.30 -0.67 7.04
N THR A 15 7.38 -0.06 7.78
CA THR A 15 7.64 1.21 8.49
C THR A 15 8.75 1.05 9.52
N ARG A 16 8.78 -0.05 10.28
CA ARG A 16 9.86 -0.34 11.25
C ARG A 16 11.21 -0.48 10.54
N ILE A 17 11.25 -1.25 9.46
CA ILE A 17 12.45 -1.47 8.64
C ILE A 17 12.99 -0.15 8.09
N LEU A 18 12.13 0.70 7.53
CA LEU A 18 12.54 1.99 6.97
C LEU A 18 13.00 2.97 8.06
N LEU A 19 12.32 3.03 9.21
CA LEU A 19 12.77 3.83 10.35
C LEU A 19 14.17 3.41 10.79
N GLU A 20 14.40 2.12 11.00
CA GLU A 20 15.67 1.62 11.52
C GLU A 20 16.80 1.67 10.49
N HIS A 21 16.57 1.21 9.26
CA HIS A 21 17.64 0.94 8.30
C HIS A 21 17.78 1.98 7.20
N HIS A 22 16.69 2.65 6.81
CA HIS A 22 16.73 3.69 5.80
C HIS A 22 16.97 5.08 6.41
N TRP A 23 16.21 5.43 7.44
CA TRP A 23 16.29 6.74 8.10
C TRP A 23 17.17 6.76 9.35
N GLN A 24 17.55 5.60 9.89
CA GLN A 24 18.38 5.48 11.10
C GLN A 24 17.77 6.19 12.32
N LEU A 25 16.45 6.07 12.46
CA LEU A 25 15.65 6.66 13.53
C LEU A 25 15.02 5.57 14.40
N THR A 26 14.93 5.83 15.70
CA THR A 26 14.29 4.95 16.68
C THR A 26 13.18 5.67 17.46
N PRO A 27 12.14 6.20 16.79
CA PRO A 27 11.05 6.89 17.48
C PRO A 27 10.24 5.89 18.32
N GLU A 28 9.60 6.38 19.38
CA GLU A 28 8.58 5.61 20.09
C GLU A 28 7.44 5.23 19.13
N LEU A 29 7.11 3.94 19.10
CA LEU A 29 6.05 3.39 18.26
C LEU A 29 4.75 3.27 19.06
N LEU A 30 3.73 3.99 18.61
CA LEU A 30 2.48 4.18 19.32
C LEU A 30 1.39 3.29 18.73
N PRO A 31 0.57 2.62 19.55
CA PRO A 31 -0.59 1.89 19.06
C PRO A 31 -1.64 2.87 18.52
N ALA A 32 -2.08 2.69 17.27
CA ALA A 32 -3.19 3.44 16.71
C ALA A 32 -4.55 2.91 17.20
N ARG A 33 -5.54 3.80 17.24
CA ARG A 33 -6.97 3.49 17.48
C ARG A 33 -7.79 4.15 16.37
N PRO A 34 -9.04 3.72 16.12
CA PRO A 34 -9.88 4.38 15.12
C PRO A 34 -9.91 5.91 15.31
N GLY A 35 -9.62 6.68 14.25
CA GLY A 35 -9.56 8.14 14.28
C GLY A 35 -8.22 8.75 14.73
N TYR A 36 -7.17 7.96 14.94
CA TYR A 36 -5.84 8.46 15.31
C TYR A 36 -5.22 9.42 14.28
N GLU A 37 -5.72 9.43 13.05
CA GLU A 37 -5.30 10.35 11.99
C GLU A 37 -5.54 11.82 12.39
N ALA A 38 -6.49 12.08 13.29
CA ALA A 38 -6.70 13.40 13.89
C ALA A 38 -5.70 13.73 15.01
N SER A 39 -4.99 12.72 15.52
CA SER A 39 -3.95 12.84 16.56
C SER A 39 -2.53 12.96 15.98
N ILE A 40 -2.38 12.86 14.65
CA ILE A 40 -1.12 13.11 13.95
C ILE A 40 -0.88 14.62 13.92
N GLY A 41 0.30 15.06 14.34
CA GLY A 41 0.64 16.47 14.45
C GLY A 41 1.74 16.74 15.48
N GLY A 42 2.29 17.96 15.46
CA GLY A 42 3.44 18.33 16.27
C GLY A 42 4.63 17.42 15.98
N GLU A 43 5.16 16.75 17.00
CA GLU A 43 6.31 15.82 16.90
C GLU A 43 5.88 14.35 16.68
N ARG A 44 4.64 14.13 16.22
CA ARG A 44 4.10 12.79 15.99
C ARG A 44 3.73 12.57 14.53
N GLY A 45 4.26 11.49 13.96
CA GLY A 45 3.86 10.95 12.67
C GLY A 45 2.86 9.80 12.81
N GLY A 46 2.36 9.30 11.69
CA GLY A 46 1.53 8.10 11.65
C GLY A 46 1.63 7.39 10.31
N LEU A 47 1.73 6.07 10.35
CA LEU A 47 1.49 5.20 9.19
C LEU A 47 -0.02 5.14 8.97
N VAL A 48 -0.53 5.58 7.82
CA VAL A 48 -1.94 5.41 7.40
C VAL A 48 -2.00 4.60 6.12
N ILE A 49 -2.96 3.67 6.02
CA ILE A 49 -3.07 2.75 4.87
C ILE A 49 -4.50 2.62 4.33
N GLY A 50 -4.60 2.23 3.06
CA GLY A 50 -5.87 2.09 2.33
C GLY A 50 -6.50 3.42 1.98
N ASP A 51 -7.80 3.43 1.73
CA ASP A 51 -8.54 4.61 1.29
C ASP A 51 -8.43 5.80 2.27
N ARG A 52 -8.19 5.53 3.55
CA ARG A 52 -7.97 6.57 4.58
C ARG A 52 -6.72 7.40 4.35
N ALA A 53 -5.75 6.89 3.59
CA ALA A 53 -4.54 7.62 3.25
C ALA A 53 -4.76 8.63 2.12
N ILE A 54 -5.79 8.44 1.29
CA ILE A 54 -6.07 9.27 0.12
C ILE A 54 -6.51 10.67 0.55
N GLY A 55 -5.82 11.70 0.06
CA GLY A 55 -6.08 13.10 0.40
C GLY A 55 -5.49 13.55 1.73
N LEU A 56 -4.70 12.71 2.42
CA LEU A 56 -3.98 13.12 3.63
C LEU A 56 -2.75 13.97 3.31
N GLU A 57 -2.23 13.88 2.08
CA GLU A 57 -1.13 14.70 1.57
C GLU A 57 -1.40 16.20 1.70
N ASP A 58 -2.66 16.63 1.60
CA ASP A 58 -3.05 18.02 1.76
C ASP A 58 -3.14 18.46 3.23
N ARG A 59 -3.14 17.51 4.17
CA ARG A 59 -3.30 17.78 5.62
C ARG A 59 -1.98 17.92 6.37
N PHE A 60 -0.89 17.37 5.84
CA PHE A 60 0.39 17.31 6.54
C PHE A 60 1.52 17.89 5.67
N PRO A 61 2.48 18.62 6.26
CA PRO A 61 3.60 19.17 5.51
C PRO A 61 4.59 18.11 5.00
N TYR A 62 4.51 16.88 5.53
CA TYR A 62 5.37 15.77 5.15
C TYR A 62 4.54 14.50 5.00
N CYS A 63 4.56 13.92 3.80
CA CYS A 63 3.97 12.62 3.49
C CYS A 63 4.99 11.79 2.71
N TYR A 64 5.13 10.53 3.10
CA TYR A 64 6.16 9.63 2.59
C TYR A 64 5.50 8.36 2.05
N ASP A 65 5.74 8.05 0.78
CA ASP A 65 5.32 6.79 0.18
C ASP A 65 6.29 5.67 0.60
N LEU A 66 5.80 4.66 1.32
CA LEU A 66 6.66 3.59 1.81
C LEU A 66 7.28 2.75 0.68
N GLY A 67 6.56 2.56 -0.44
CA GLY A 67 7.08 1.84 -1.59
C GLY A 67 8.19 2.60 -2.29
N GLU A 68 8.08 3.92 -2.39
CA GLU A 68 9.15 4.80 -2.86
C GLU A 68 10.39 4.70 -1.98
N HIS A 69 10.23 4.83 -0.66
CA HIS A 69 11.35 4.74 0.28
C HIS A 69 11.98 3.35 0.36
N TRP A 70 11.18 2.29 0.23
CA TRP A 70 11.70 0.94 0.07
C TRP A 70 12.60 0.83 -1.16
N ARG A 71 12.12 1.31 -2.31
CA ARG A 71 12.89 1.29 -3.55
C ARG A 71 14.14 2.16 -3.47
N ALA A 72 14.09 3.30 -2.78
CA ALA A 72 15.26 4.12 -2.52
C ALA A 72 16.29 3.42 -1.62
N HIS A 73 15.82 2.61 -0.66
CA HIS A 73 16.68 1.86 0.25
C HIS A 73 17.32 0.63 -0.39
N THR A 74 16.55 -0.15 -1.16
CA THR A 74 16.96 -1.49 -1.63
C THR A 74 17.20 -1.58 -3.14
N GLY A 75 16.67 -0.63 -3.91
CA GLY A 75 16.60 -0.72 -5.38
C GLY A 75 15.52 -1.67 -5.89
N LEU A 76 14.76 -2.33 -5.01
CA LEU A 76 13.75 -3.35 -5.37
C LEU A 76 12.32 -2.80 -5.26
N PRO A 77 11.36 -3.36 -6.01
CA PRO A 77 9.94 -3.10 -5.76
C PRO A 77 9.50 -3.67 -4.40
N PHE A 78 8.33 -3.27 -3.92
CA PHE A 78 7.72 -3.83 -2.71
C PHE A 78 6.41 -4.56 -3.04
N VAL A 79 6.16 -5.69 -2.39
CA VAL A 79 4.91 -6.46 -2.53
C VAL A 79 4.08 -6.33 -1.25
N PHE A 80 2.98 -5.57 -1.33
CA PHE A 80 2.08 -5.39 -0.18
C PHE A 80 1.18 -6.60 0.06
N ALA A 81 0.74 -7.28 -1.01
CA ALA A 81 -0.14 -8.44 -0.95
C ALA A 81 0.09 -9.37 -2.15
N ALA A 82 -0.12 -10.67 -1.95
CA ALA A 82 -0.06 -11.67 -3.00
C ALA A 82 -1.03 -12.83 -2.68
N TRP A 83 -1.57 -13.45 -3.72
CA TRP A 83 -2.32 -14.70 -3.60
C TRP A 83 -1.37 -15.89 -3.62
N ILE A 84 -1.29 -16.58 -2.48
CA ILE A 84 -0.31 -17.65 -2.23
C ILE A 84 -1.05 -18.89 -1.74
N SER A 85 -0.65 -20.06 -2.23
CA SER A 85 -1.08 -21.36 -1.73
C SER A 85 0.10 -22.14 -1.18
N THR A 86 -0.11 -22.82 -0.06
CA THR A 86 0.85 -23.77 0.53
C THR A 86 0.70 -25.19 -0.02
N ARG A 87 -0.25 -25.38 -0.95
CA ARG A 87 -0.59 -26.66 -1.57
C ARG A 87 -0.68 -26.53 -3.09
N PRO A 88 -0.46 -27.62 -3.84
CA PRO A 88 -0.77 -27.64 -5.26
C PRO A 88 -2.23 -27.21 -5.49
N ILE A 89 -2.43 -26.32 -6.44
CA ILE A 89 -3.75 -25.86 -6.87
C ILE A 89 -4.15 -26.64 -8.12
N ASP A 90 -5.43 -26.99 -8.23
CA ASP A 90 -5.97 -27.62 -9.42
C ASP A 90 -5.73 -26.74 -10.67
N PRO A 91 -5.16 -27.28 -11.76
CA PRO A 91 -4.85 -26.48 -12.95
C PRO A 91 -6.07 -25.81 -13.60
N ALA A 92 -7.26 -26.43 -13.55
CA ALA A 92 -8.47 -25.84 -14.11
C ALA A 92 -8.93 -24.65 -13.27
N PHE A 93 -8.95 -24.79 -11.93
CA PHE A 93 -9.22 -23.66 -11.05
C PHE A 93 -8.21 -22.53 -11.26
N LEU A 94 -6.92 -22.83 -11.38
CA LEU A 94 -5.89 -21.81 -11.59
C LEU A 94 -6.11 -21.05 -12.89
N ALA A 95 -6.52 -21.73 -13.97
CA ALA A 95 -6.86 -21.10 -15.24
C ALA A 95 -8.07 -20.17 -15.11
N GLU A 96 -9.16 -20.64 -14.49
CA GLU A 96 -10.37 -19.85 -14.25
C GLU A 96 -10.10 -18.63 -13.36
N PHE A 97 -9.36 -18.82 -12.28
CA PHE A 97 -8.97 -17.75 -11.35
C PHE A 97 -8.16 -16.66 -12.04
N ASN A 98 -7.14 -17.03 -12.83
CA ASN A 98 -6.33 -16.07 -13.58
C ASN A 98 -7.14 -15.37 -14.67
N ALA A 99 -8.09 -16.05 -15.31
CA ALA A 99 -8.99 -15.44 -16.28
C ALA A 99 -9.91 -14.40 -15.61
N ALA A 100 -10.44 -14.71 -14.42
CA ALA A 100 -11.27 -13.78 -13.65
C ALA A 100 -10.49 -12.53 -13.22
N LEU A 101 -9.26 -12.69 -12.71
CA LEU A 101 -8.39 -11.55 -12.37
C LEU A 101 -8.09 -10.68 -13.59
N ARG A 102 -7.76 -11.30 -14.74
CA ARG A 102 -7.50 -10.56 -15.98
C ARG A 102 -8.70 -9.76 -16.42
N SER A 103 -9.89 -10.36 -16.42
CA SER A 103 -11.14 -9.69 -16.77
C SER A 103 -11.41 -8.47 -15.88
N GLY A 104 -11.15 -8.57 -14.57
CA GLY A 104 -11.25 -7.43 -13.66
C GLY A 104 -10.29 -6.27 -13.99
N LEU A 105 -9.06 -6.57 -14.42
CA LEU A 105 -8.07 -5.57 -14.84
C LEU A 105 -8.43 -4.92 -16.19
N GLU A 106 -8.93 -5.72 -17.13
CA GLU A 106 -9.37 -5.23 -18.44
C GLU A 106 -10.58 -4.28 -18.32
N ALA A 107 -11.40 -4.46 -17.27
CA ALA A 107 -12.56 -3.64 -16.98
C ALA A 107 -12.27 -2.38 -16.15
N ILE A 108 -11.00 -2.05 -15.86
CA ILE A 108 -10.63 -0.82 -15.14
C ILE A 108 -11.20 0.46 -15.80
N PRO A 109 -11.18 0.63 -17.14
CA PRO A 109 -11.76 1.81 -17.79
C PRO A 109 -13.26 1.99 -17.48
N GLU A 110 -14.02 0.90 -17.40
CA GLU A 110 -15.45 0.92 -17.05
C GLU A 110 -15.67 1.14 -15.55
N LEU A 111 -14.81 0.55 -14.72
CA LEU A 111 -14.89 0.65 -13.26
C LEU A 111 -14.84 2.10 -12.77
N MET A 112 -14.11 2.96 -13.47
CA MET A 112 -14.01 4.39 -13.16
C MET A 112 -15.36 5.12 -13.18
N TYR A 113 -16.35 4.66 -13.96
CA TYR A 113 -17.68 5.25 -13.98
C TYR A 113 -18.58 4.77 -12.84
N LEU A 114 -18.18 3.70 -12.14
CA LEU A 114 -18.97 3.06 -11.10
C LEU A 114 -18.49 3.42 -9.69
N LEU A 115 -17.19 3.72 -9.54
CA LEU A 115 -16.60 4.03 -8.25
C LEU A 115 -16.72 5.53 -7.93
N PRO A 116 -17.09 5.88 -6.69
CA PRO A 116 -17.00 7.26 -6.24
C PRO A 116 -15.53 7.66 -6.13
N THR A 117 -15.21 8.92 -6.43
CA THR A 117 -13.88 9.47 -6.17
C THR A 117 -13.68 9.60 -4.65
N PRO A 118 -12.63 8.98 -4.06
CA PRO A 118 -12.43 8.95 -2.61
C PRO A 118 -12.07 10.30 -1.99
N ALA A 119 -11.43 11.19 -2.76
CA ALA A 119 -11.12 12.56 -2.35
C ALA A 119 -11.20 13.52 -3.55
N ALA A 120 -11.40 14.81 -3.29
CA ALA A 120 -11.41 15.81 -4.35
C ALA A 120 -10.05 15.81 -5.09
N GLY A 121 -10.08 15.75 -6.42
CA GLY A 121 -8.87 15.74 -7.25
C GLY A 121 -8.11 14.41 -7.31
N PHE A 122 -8.59 13.35 -6.67
CA PHE A 122 -7.96 12.04 -6.75
C PHE A 122 -8.15 11.40 -8.12
N ASP A 123 -7.05 11.08 -8.79
CA ASP A 123 -7.06 10.42 -10.10
C ASP A 123 -7.17 8.89 -9.94
N LEU A 124 -8.43 8.40 -9.94
CA LEU A 124 -8.73 6.97 -9.89
C LEU A 124 -8.09 6.18 -11.03
N GLN A 125 -7.96 6.78 -12.22
CA GLN A 125 -7.37 6.09 -13.37
C GLN A 125 -5.89 5.85 -13.12
N ALA A 126 -5.16 6.93 -12.81
CA ALA A 126 -3.74 6.85 -12.52
C ALA A 126 -3.47 5.89 -11.37
N TYR A 127 -4.30 5.91 -10.32
CA TYR A 127 -4.16 4.99 -9.19
C TYR A 127 -4.18 3.52 -9.64
N PHE A 128 -5.18 3.11 -10.42
CA PHE A 128 -5.31 1.73 -10.86
C PHE A 128 -4.36 1.34 -12.00
N THR A 129 -3.91 2.27 -12.85
CA THR A 129 -3.07 1.93 -14.01
C THR A 129 -1.58 2.19 -13.81
N ASN A 130 -1.21 3.19 -13.00
CA ASN A 130 0.16 3.68 -12.88
C ASN A 130 0.76 3.42 -11.49
N ASN A 131 -0.06 3.51 -10.42
CA ASN A 131 0.42 3.36 -9.05
C ASN A 131 0.37 1.91 -8.55
N ILE A 132 -0.59 1.11 -9.03
CA ILE A 132 -0.69 -0.31 -8.68
C ILE A 132 -0.04 -1.17 -9.77
N SER A 133 0.89 -2.03 -9.35
CA SER A 133 1.50 -3.04 -10.22
C SER A 133 1.01 -4.44 -9.83
N TYR A 134 0.09 -5.01 -10.62
CA TYR A 134 -0.54 -6.30 -10.34
C TYR A 134 0.32 -7.55 -10.59
N PRO A 135 1.12 -7.66 -11.67
CA PRO A 135 1.88 -8.88 -11.92
C PRO A 135 3.01 -9.09 -10.91
N LEU A 136 3.07 -10.29 -10.33
CA LEU A 136 4.19 -10.75 -9.49
C LEU A 136 5.34 -11.24 -10.38
N ASP A 137 6.13 -10.29 -10.90
CA ASP A 137 7.31 -10.55 -11.71
C ASP A 137 8.52 -11.02 -10.87
N GLU A 138 9.63 -11.37 -11.54
CA GLU A 138 10.84 -11.89 -10.89
C GLU A 138 11.48 -10.89 -9.93
N ALA A 139 11.47 -9.59 -10.24
CA ALA A 139 12.02 -8.57 -9.34
C ALA A 139 11.20 -8.50 -8.04
N LYS A 140 9.88 -8.63 -8.13
CA LYS A 140 8.98 -8.69 -6.96
C LYS A 140 9.09 -10.00 -6.18
N LYS A 141 9.53 -11.10 -6.80
CA LYS A 141 9.82 -12.37 -6.09
C LYS A 141 11.16 -12.34 -5.37
N GLN A 142 12.09 -11.48 -5.80
CA GLN A 142 13.40 -11.29 -5.18
C GLN A 142 13.34 -10.36 -3.96
N ALA A 143 12.41 -9.40 -3.97
CA ALA A 143 12.16 -8.46 -2.87
C ALA A 143 11.69 -9.17 -1.60
#